data_AF-A0A0T5VIC1-F1
#
_entry.id   AF-A0A0T5VIC1-F1
#
_cell.length_a   1.000
_cell.length_b   1.000
_cell.length_c   1.000
_cell.angle_alpha   90.00
_cell.angle_beta   90.00
_cell.angle_gamma   90.00
#
_symmetry.space_group_name_H-M   'P 1'
#
loop_
_entity.id
_entity.type
_entity.pdbx_description
1 polymer ?
#
loop_
_entity_poly.entity_id
_entity_poly.type
_entity_poly.pdbx_seq_one_letter_code
_entity_poly.pdbx_strand_id
1 'polypeptide(L)'
;MEKEQEILLKKVETFVKELLEKELPKSMYFHNFEHTLLVVDGVKTIGRQSNVNENELLTLILAAFLHDVGYTKQYIGHELASAKMAQDFLLENGLERHQIKLVSNCILATKYPQLPGTDLEKIICDADFYHFSLQSYTDFATRLKREWEENLRLVYTDREWDAINIKMLTGHEYFTTFGKQILQKKKNLNIEKLIQRFT
;
A
#
# COMPACT_ATOMS: atom_id res chain seq x y z
N MET A 1 19.39 -10.48 8.55
CA MET A 1 18.77 -9.31 9.20
C MET A 1 19.33 -9.21 10.61
N GLU A 2 19.85 -8.06 10.97
CA GLU A 2 20.51 -7.84 12.27
C GLU A 2 19.48 -7.71 13.41
N LYS A 3 19.88 -8.04 14.64
CA LYS A 3 19.00 -8.00 15.83
C LYS A 3 18.34 -6.64 16.05
N GLU A 4 19.05 -5.55 15.76
CA GLU A 4 18.54 -4.19 15.90
C GLU A 4 17.44 -3.87 14.88
N GLN A 5 17.58 -4.39 13.65
CA GLN A 5 16.57 -4.25 12.60
C GLN A 5 15.29 -5.00 12.95
N GLU A 6 15.40 -6.21 13.52
CA GLU A 6 14.25 -6.96 14.03
C GLU A 6 13.51 -6.22 15.15
N ILE A 7 14.24 -5.58 16.07
CA ILE A 7 13.65 -4.78 17.15
C ILE A 7 12.92 -3.58 16.56
N LEU A 8 13.51 -2.86 15.60
CA LEU A 8 12.87 -1.72 14.94
C LEU A 8 11.60 -2.14 14.21
N LEU A 9 11.61 -3.27 13.51
CA LEU A 9 10.43 -3.81 12.82
C LEU A 9 9.29 -4.12 13.79
N LYS A 10 9.58 -4.73 14.93
CA LYS A 10 8.55 -4.98 15.98
C LYS A 10 7.99 -3.68 16.55
N LYS A 11 8.84 -2.67 16.75
CA LYS A 11 8.41 -1.36 17.23
C LYS A 11 7.49 -0.66 16.22
N VAL A 12 7.84 -0.65 14.93
CA VAL A 12 7.00 0.01 13.91
C VAL A 12 5.66 -0.71 13.76
N GLU A 13 5.66 -2.04 13.77
CA GLU A 13 4.43 -2.83 13.70
C GLU A 13 3.50 -2.52 14.88
N THR A 14 4.05 -2.50 16.10
CA THR A 14 3.29 -2.16 17.31
C THR A 14 2.76 -0.74 17.25
N PHE A 15 3.60 0.23 16.87
CA PHE A 15 3.21 1.62 16.72
C PHE A 15 2.05 1.79 15.72
N VAL A 16 2.18 1.22 14.53
CA VAL A 16 1.17 1.33 13.47
C VAL A 16 -0.13 0.68 13.91
N LYS A 17 -0.07 -0.53 14.48
CA LYS A 17 -1.26 -1.21 14.98
C LYS A 17 -2.00 -0.37 16.01
N GLU A 18 -1.29 0.10 17.03
CA GLU A 18 -1.91 0.91 18.09
C GLU A 18 -2.45 2.25 17.57
N LEU A 19 -1.71 2.90 16.67
CA LEU A 19 -2.11 4.16 16.07
C LEU A 19 -3.41 3.99 15.27
N LEU A 20 -3.48 2.98 14.40
CA LEU A 20 -4.66 2.74 13.60
C LEU A 20 -5.85 2.27 14.46
N GLU A 21 -5.62 1.45 15.49
CA GLU A 21 -6.69 1.04 16.41
C GLU A 21 -7.28 2.22 17.22
N LYS A 22 -6.45 3.21 17.58
CA LYS A 22 -6.86 4.35 18.41
C LYS A 22 -7.43 5.52 17.58
N GLU A 23 -6.80 5.85 16.45
CA GLU A 23 -7.01 7.12 15.75
C GLU A 23 -7.68 6.97 14.37
N LEU A 24 -7.70 5.77 13.78
CA LEU A 24 -8.30 5.58 12.46
C LEU A 24 -9.83 5.60 12.56
N PRO A 25 -10.54 6.38 11.72
CA PRO A 25 -12.01 6.34 11.69
C PRO A 25 -12.53 4.93 11.40
N LYS A 26 -13.59 4.51 12.11
CA LYS A 26 -14.23 3.19 11.91
C LYS A 26 -14.83 2.99 10.51
N SER A 27 -14.97 4.08 9.75
CA SER A 27 -15.41 4.10 8.36
C SER A 27 -14.30 3.72 7.36
N MET A 28 -13.05 3.52 7.81
CA MET A 28 -11.91 3.10 6.98
C MET A 28 -11.92 1.58 6.76
N TYR A 29 -12.83 1.12 5.90
CA TYR A 29 -13.04 -0.31 5.65
C TYR A 29 -11.94 -0.98 4.82
N PHE A 30 -11.20 -0.21 4.01
CA PHE A 30 -10.13 -0.71 3.16
C PHE A 30 -8.76 -0.30 3.70
N HIS A 31 -8.48 1.00 3.86
CA HIS A 31 -7.15 1.48 4.30
C HIS A 31 -7.00 1.36 5.83
N ASN A 32 -6.83 0.13 6.30
CA ASN A 32 -6.66 -0.23 7.71
C ASN A 32 -5.47 -1.19 7.90
N PHE A 33 -5.28 -1.68 9.12
CA PHE A 33 -4.11 -2.50 9.44
C PHE A 33 -4.03 -3.81 8.62
N GLU A 34 -5.15 -4.39 8.20
CA GLU A 34 -5.15 -5.57 7.32
C GLU A 34 -4.54 -5.23 5.95
N HIS A 35 -4.90 -4.08 5.39
CA HIS A 35 -4.29 -3.57 4.15
C HIS A 35 -2.80 -3.28 4.34
N THR A 36 -2.39 -2.64 5.45
CA THR A 36 -0.98 -2.43 5.78
C THR A 36 -0.17 -3.73 5.77
N LEU A 37 -0.68 -4.79 6.41
CA LEU A 37 -0.02 -6.10 6.42
C LEU A 37 0.07 -6.70 5.01
N LEU A 38 -0.94 -6.49 4.18
CA LEU A 38 -0.91 -6.94 2.79
C LEU A 38 0.20 -6.26 1.98
N VAL A 39 0.38 -4.95 2.16
CA VAL A 39 1.47 -4.21 1.50
C VAL A 39 2.83 -4.68 2.02
N VAL A 40 2.96 -4.95 3.33
CA VAL A 40 4.17 -5.54 3.92
C VAL A 40 4.51 -6.90 3.29
N ASP A 41 3.52 -7.76 3.05
CA ASP A 41 3.72 -9.05 2.38
C ASP A 41 4.05 -8.89 0.89
N GLY A 42 3.44 -7.88 0.25
CA GLY A 42 3.74 -7.46 -1.12
C GLY A 42 5.21 -7.07 -1.27
N VAL A 43 5.73 -6.15 -0.44
CA VAL A 43 7.13 -5.72 -0.53
C VAL A 43 8.10 -6.86 -0.20
N LYS A 44 7.77 -7.76 0.73
CA LYS A 44 8.60 -8.95 1.02
C LYS A 44 8.67 -9.88 -0.18
N THR A 45 7.55 -10.10 -0.87
CA THR A 45 7.48 -10.99 -2.02
C THR A 45 8.19 -10.38 -3.23
N ILE A 46 7.86 -9.15 -3.59
CA ILE A 46 8.40 -8.45 -4.76
C ILE A 46 9.88 -8.13 -4.55
N GLY A 47 10.27 -7.70 -3.35
CA GLY A 47 11.66 -7.44 -2.98
C GLY A 47 12.56 -8.68 -3.14
N ARG A 48 12.11 -9.84 -2.65
CA ARG A 48 12.84 -11.12 -2.84
C ARG A 48 13.02 -11.45 -4.32
N GLN A 49 11.98 -11.26 -5.13
CA GLN A 49 12.05 -11.53 -6.58
C GLN A 49 12.91 -10.50 -7.33
N SER A 50 13.10 -9.32 -6.74
CA SER A 50 13.93 -8.24 -7.28
C SER A 50 15.38 -8.27 -6.75
N ASN A 51 15.74 -9.28 -5.95
CA ASN A 51 17.06 -9.45 -5.34
C ASN A 51 17.57 -8.23 -4.56
N VAL A 52 16.66 -7.51 -3.88
CA VAL A 52 17.06 -6.41 -2.99
C VAL A 52 17.86 -6.93 -1.80
N ASN A 53 18.83 -6.15 -1.32
CA ASN A 53 19.62 -6.50 -0.15
C ASN A 53 18.83 -6.31 1.16
N GLU A 54 19.40 -6.72 2.30
CA GLU A 54 18.70 -6.67 3.59
C GLU A 54 18.32 -5.24 4.03
N ASN A 55 19.17 -4.24 3.76
CA ASN A 55 18.92 -2.85 4.13
C ASN A 55 17.83 -2.21 3.25
N GLU A 56 17.82 -2.56 1.97
CA GLU A 56 16.75 -2.19 1.03
C GLU A 56 15.42 -2.82 1.42
N LEU A 57 15.42 -4.11 1.78
CA LEU A 57 14.23 -4.80 2.26
C LEU A 57 13.70 -4.19 3.56
N LEU A 58 14.59 -3.86 4.51
CA LEU A 58 14.20 -3.14 5.72
C LEU A 58 13.52 -1.80 5.40
N THR A 59 14.12 -1.01 4.50
CA THR A 59 13.56 0.27 4.04
C THR A 59 12.15 0.10 3.48
N LEU A 60 11.94 -0.91 2.63
CA LEU A 60 10.65 -1.23 2.04
C LEU A 60 9.61 -1.66 3.09
N ILE A 61 10.00 -2.50 4.05
CA ILE A 61 9.07 -2.95 5.11
C ILE A 61 8.68 -1.79 6.02
N LEU A 62 9.62 -0.93 6.40
CA LEU A 62 9.33 0.27 7.19
C LEU A 62 8.35 1.19 6.45
N ALA A 63 8.61 1.43 5.16
CA ALA A 63 7.72 2.24 4.32
C ALA A 63 6.33 1.60 4.19
N ALA A 64 6.24 0.29 3.95
CA ALA A 64 4.96 -0.42 3.86
C ALA A 64 4.15 -0.35 5.16
N PHE A 65 4.78 -0.46 6.33
CA PHE A 65 4.07 -0.28 7.60
C PHE A 65 3.53 1.15 7.77
N LEU A 66 4.28 2.15 7.30
CA LEU A 66 4.00 3.55 7.57
C LEU A 66 3.25 4.30 6.44
N HIS A 67 3.05 3.69 5.26
CA HIS A 67 2.57 4.44 4.08
C HIS A 67 1.17 5.07 4.25
N ASP A 68 0.31 4.43 5.03
CA ASP A 68 -1.11 4.79 5.18
C ASP A 68 -1.49 5.36 6.55
N VAL A 69 -0.53 5.54 7.46
CA VAL A 69 -0.83 6.08 8.80
C VAL A 69 -1.40 7.50 8.78
N GLY A 70 -1.14 8.24 7.70
CA GLY A 70 -1.66 9.57 7.44
C GLY A 70 -3.18 9.62 7.29
N TYR A 71 -3.87 8.50 7.01
CA TYR A 71 -5.33 8.43 7.03
C TYR A 71 -5.93 8.75 8.41
N THR A 72 -5.16 8.63 9.48
CA THR A 72 -5.54 9.10 10.82
C THR A 72 -5.63 10.63 10.94
N LYS A 73 -5.09 11.36 9.95
CA LYS A 73 -5.06 12.83 9.93
C LYS A 73 -5.90 13.41 8.80
N GLN A 74 -5.80 12.84 7.60
CA GLN A 74 -6.53 13.32 6.44
C GLN A 74 -6.66 12.23 5.38
N TYR A 75 -7.72 12.27 4.58
CA TYR A 75 -7.93 11.34 3.48
C TYR A 75 -7.12 11.72 2.24
N ILE A 76 -7.28 12.97 1.77
CA ILE A 76 -6.56 13.50 0.62
C ILE A 76 -5.19 14.01 1.08
N GLY A 77 -4.13 13.55 0.42
CA GLY A 77 -2.75 13.88 0.78
C GLY A 77 -2.25 13.15 2.02
N HIS A 78 -2.85 12.00 2.36
CA HIS A 78 -2.43 11.16 3.47
C HIS A 78 -0.96 10.75 3.34
N GLU A 79 -0.42 10.57 2.14
CA GLU A 79 0.96 10.15 1.90
C GLU A 79 1.98 11.16 2.46
N LEU A 80 1.68 12.46 2.34
CA LEU A 80 2.54 13.51 2.91
C LEU A 80 2.47 13.49 4.44
N ALA A 81 1.28 13.26 5.01
CA ALA A 81 1.11 13.12 6.46
C ALA A 81 1.82 11.85 6.96
N SER A 82 1.68 10.73 6.27
CA SER A 82 2.36 9.46 6.53
C SER A 82 3.87 9.61 6.51
N ALA A 83 4.43 10.24 5.47
CA ALA A 83 5.86 10.48 5.38
C ALA A 83 6.39 11.34 6.54
N LYS A 84 5.61 12.35 6.97
CA LYS A 84 5.97 13.18 8.12
C LYS A 84 5.95 12.39 9.43
N MET A 85 4.89 11.61 9.67
CA MET A 85 4.75 10.74 10.84
C MET A 85 5.84 9.65 10.88
N ALA A 86 6.17 9.09 9.72
CA ALA A 86 7.27 8.13 9.56
C ALA A 86 8.62 8.74 9.95
N GLN A 87 8.91 9.97 9.50
CA GLN A 87 10.15 10.66 9.85
C GLN A 87 10.29 10.85 11.36
N ASP A 88 9.22 11.30 12.02
CA ASP A 88 9.23 11.58 13.44
C ASP A 88 9.42 10.26 14.24
N PHE A 89 8.64 9.22 13.93
CA PHE A 89 8.77 7.90 14.58
C PHE A 89 10.16 7.26 14.38
N LEU A 90 10.70 7.30 13.17
CA LEU A 90 11.98 6.65 12.86
C LEU A 90 13.17 7.41 13.46
N LEU A 91 13.08 8.75 13.52
CA LEU A 91 14.11 9.56 14.17
C LEU A 91 14.16 9.31 15.69
N GLU A 92 12.99 9.22 16.34
CA GLU A 92 12.88 8.86 17.76
C GLU A 92 13.43 7.45 18.05
N ASN A 93 13.38 6.56 17.06
CA ASN A 93 13.92 5.20 17.16
C ASN A 93 15.36 5.05 16.64
N GLY A 94 16.06 6.17 16.43
CA GLY A 94 17.50 6.19 16.17
C GLY A 94 17.93 5.82 14.75
N LEU A 95 17.01 5.79 13.78
CA LEU A 95 17.35 5.54 12.39
C LEU A 95 18.07 6.76 11.79
N GLU A 96 19.07 6.53 10.93
CA GLU A 96 19.83 7.64 10.36
C GLU A 96 19.00 8.46 9.36
N ARG A 97 19.25 9.77 9.30
CA ARG A 97 18.51 10.69 8.42
C ARG A 97 18.50 10.27 6.95
N HIS A 98 19.59 9.67 6.47
CA HIS A 98 19.68 9.22 5.09
C HIS A 98 18.75 8.03 4.81
N GLN A 99 18.61 7.08 5.75
CA GLN A 99 17.68 5.95 5.65
C GLN A 99 16.22 6.41 5.81
N ILE A 100 15.95 7.34 6.74
CA ILE A 100 14.63 7.95 6.93
C ILE A 100 14.16 8.62 5.63
N LYS A 101 15.07 9.29 4.90
CA LYS A 101 14.77 9.89 3.61
C LYS A 101 14.36 8.84 2.57
N LEU A 102 15.03 7.68 2.52
CA LEU A 102 14.65 6.58 1.63
C LEU A 102 13.25 6.04 1.94
N VAL A 103 12.95 5.81 3.23
CA VAL A 103 11.61 5.39 3.68
C VAL A 103 10.55 6.42 3.29
N SER A 104 10.82 7.71 3.53
CA SER A 104 9.91 8.81 3.20
C SER A 104 9.64 8.89 1.70
N ASN A 105 10.67 8.73 0.86
CA ASN A 105 10.53 8.73 -0.59
C ASN A 105 9.68 7.56 -1.08
N CYS A 106 9.86 6.36 -0.50
CA CYS A 106 9.03 5.20 -0.81
C CYS A 106 7.56 5.46 -0.48
N ILE A 107 7.27 6.04 0.70
CA ILE A 107 5.90 6.41 1.08
C ILE A 107 5.32 7.45 0.11
N LEU A 108 6.08 8.49 -0.23
CA LEU A 108 5.59 9.54 -1.14
C LEU A 108 5.34 9.02 -2.56
N ALA A 109 6.05 7.98 -2.99
CA ALA A 109 5.87 7.37 -4.30
C ALA A 109 4.55 6.60 -4.45
N THR A 110 3.89 6.20 -3.34
CA THR A 110 2.60 5.50 -3.40
C THR A 110 1.45 6.43 -3.83
N LYS A 111 1.65 7.76 -3.75
CA LYS A 111 0.66 8.75 -4.17
C LYS A 111 0.24 8.52 -5.62
N TYR A 112 -1.07 8.34 -5.82
CA TYR A 112 -1.63 8.09 -7.14
C TYR A 112 -1.92 9.39 -7.93
N PRO A 113 -1.62 9.47 -9.25
CA PRO A 113 -0.94 8.45 -10.06
C PRO A 113 0.54 8.32 -9.72
N GLN A 114 1.00 7.08 -9.61
CA GLN A 114 2.35 6.74 -9.16
C GLN A 114 3.39 7.04 -10.25
N LEU A 115 4.51 7.65 -9.85
CA LEU A 115 5.64 7.98 -10.72
C LEU A 115 6.98 7.60 -10.04
N PRO A 116 7.23 6.30 -9.80
CA PRO A 116 8.42 5.86 -9.07
C PRO A 116 9.71 6.13 -9.86
N GLY A 117 10.68 6.78 -9.23
CA GLY A 117 11.98 7.13 -9.81
C GLY A 117 13.10 6.15 -9.47
N THR A 118 12.91 5.32 -8.44
CA THR A 118 13.92 4.33 -7.98
C THR A 118 13.35 2.91 -7.96
N ASP A 119 14.21 1.90 -7.88
CA ASP A 119 13.74 0.51 -7.84
C ASP A 119 12.98 0.17 -6.54
N LEU A 120 13.34 0.78 -5.41
CA LEU A 120 12.58 0.63 -4.17
C LEU A 120 11.18 1.26 -4.29
N GLU A 121 11.08 2.44 -4.88
CA GLU A 121 9.79 3.09 -5.15
C GLU A 121 8.91 2.23 -6.06
N LYS A 122 9.47 1.62 -7.11
CA LYS A 122 8.72 0.69 -7.97
C LYS A 122 8.17 -0.51 -7.18
N ILE A 123 8.96 -1.05 -6.25
CA ILE A 123 8.57 -2.21 -5.46
C ILE A 123 7.41 -1.87 -4.52
N ILE A 124 7.47 -0.74 -3.81
CA ILE A 124 6.37 -0.35 -2.91
C ILE A 124 5.12 0.05 -3.68
N CYS A 125 5.25 0.72 -4.83
CA CYS A 125 4.11 1.02 -5.71
C CYS A 125 3.38 -0.26 -6.17
N ASP A 126 4.14 -1.28 -6.62
CA ASP A 126 3.55 -2.57 -6.99
C ASP A 126 2.95 -3.32 -5.79
N ALA A 127 3.54 -3.17 -4.60
CA ALA A 127 3.07 -3.80 -3.36
C ALA A 127 1.77 -3.16 -2.83
N ASP A 128 1.63 -1.84 -2.96
CA ASP A 128 0.43 -1.09 -2.60
C ASP A 128 -0.80 -1.59 -3.40
N PHE A 129 -0.59 -1.81 -4.70
CA PHE A 129 -1.55 -2.43 -5.61
C PHE A 129 -1.48 -3.97 -5.68
N TYR A 130 -0.91 -4.64 -4.68
CA TYR A 130 -0.79 -6.11 -4.68
C TYR A 130 -2.16 -6.80 -4.65
N HIS A 131 -3.15 -6.20 -3.98
CA HIS A 131 -4.52 -6.68 -3.88
C HIS A 131 -5.23 -6.85 -5.24
N PHE A 132 -4.84 -6.09 -6.26
CA PHE A 132 -5.35 -6.25 -7.64
C PHE A 132 -5.08 -7.64 -8.22
N SER A 133 -4.05 -8.32 -7.73
CA SER A 133 -3.61 -9.63 -8.19
C SER A 133 -4.18 -10.80 -7.37
N LEU A 134 -4.99 -10.53 -6.34
CA LEU A 134 -5.54 -11.54 -5.45
C LEU A 134 -6.89 -12.06 -5.94
N GLN A 135 -7.19 -13.32 -5.65
CA GLN A 135 -8.50 -13.89 -5.99
C GLN A 135 -9.65 -13.22 -5.24
N SER A 136 -9.38 -12.69 -4.04
CA SER A 136 -10.31 -11.94 -3.18
C SER A 136 -10.42 -10.45 -3.55
N TYR A 137 -9.95 -10.02 -4.72
CA TYR A 137 -10.01 -8.62 -5.16
C TYR A 137 -11.39 -7.98 -4.99
N THR A 138 -12.47 -8.72 -5.27
CA THR A 138 -13.84 -8.19 -5.16
C THR A 138 -14.23 -7.82 -3.73
N ASP A 139 -13.65 -8.49 -2.72
CA ASP A 139 -13.88 -8.19 -1.31
C ASP A 139 -13.21 -6.86 -0.95
N PHE A 140 -11.96 -6.67 -1.40
CA PHE A 140 -11.24 -5.40 -1.28
C PHE A 140 -11.98 -4.25 -1.98
N ALA A 141 -12.42 -4.47 -3.22
CA ALA A 141 -13.20 -3.49 -3.96
C ALA A 141 -14.51 -3.12 -3.24
N THR A 142 -15.19 -4.09 -2.61
CA THR A 142 -16.43 -3.84 -1.85
C THR A 142 -16.14 -3.00 -0.60
N ARG A 143 -15.06 -3.30 0.12
CA ARG A 143 -14.62 -2.50 1.28
C ARG A 143 -14.29 -1.06 0.87
N LEU A 144 -13.56 -0.89 -0.22
CA LEU A 144 -13.21 0.44 -0.73
C LEU A 144 -14.44 1.24 -1.16
N LYS A 145 -15.42 0.60 -1.81
CA LYS A 145 -16.70 1.23 -2.17
C LYS A 145 -17.39 1.84 -0.95
N ARG A 146 -17.49 1.04 0.13
CA ARG A 146 -18.12 1.46 1.38
C ARG A 146 -17.34 2.59 2.07
N GLU A 147 -16.02 2.50 2.04
CA GLU A 147 -15.17 3.55 2.59
C GLU A 147 -15.36 4.89 1.85
N TRP A 148 -15.43 4.88 0.52
CA TRP A 148 -15.68 6.07 -0.29
C TRP A 148 -17.07 6.66 -0.05
N GLU A 149 -18.08 5.82 0.14
CA GLU A 149 -19.42 6.27 0.49
C GLU A 149 -19.43 7.03 1.83
N GLU A 150 -18.79 6.46 2.87
CA GLU A 150 -18.83 7.04 4.22
C GLU A 150 -17.92 8.27 4.36
N ASN A 151 -16.73 8.26 3.77
CA ASN A 151 -15.72 9.30 3.95
C ASN A 151 -15.73 10.38 2.87
N LEU A 152 -16.14 10.04 1.64
CA LEU A 152 -16.14 10.96 0.49
C LEU A 152 -17.54 11.29 -0.04
N ARG A 153 -18.59 10.65 0.50
CA ARG A 153 -19.99 10.80 0.04
C ARG A 153 -20.17 10.42 -1.43
N LEU A 154 -19.32 9.53 -1.94
CA LEU A 154 -19.40 9.02 -3.30
C LEU A 154 -20.20 7.71 -3.30
N VAL A 155 -21.42 7.76 -3.82
CA VAL A 155 -22.32 6.61 -3.90
C VAL A 155 -22.37 6.09 -5.33
N TYR A 156 -22.18 4.78 -5.49
CA TYR A 156 -22.22 4.11 -6.78
C TYR A 156 -23.15 2.89 -6.73
N THR A 157 -23.92 2.66 -7.78
CA THR A 157 -24.54 1.35 -8.01
C THR A 157 -23.46 0.28 -8.21
N ASP A 158 -23.82 -1.00 -8.12
CA ASP A 158 -22.86 -2.09 -8.36
C ASP A 158 -22.28 -2.05 -9.78
N ARG A 159 -23.12 -1.70 -10.76
CA ARG A 159 -22.70 -1.59 -12.16
C ARG A 159 -21.74 -0.41 -12.39
N GLU A 160 -21.99 0.75 -11.80
CA GLU A 160 -21.07 1.89 -11.86
C GLU A 160 -19.75 1.57 -11.17
N TRP A 161 -19.81 0.92 -10.00
CA TRP A 161 -18.62 0.51 -9.27
C TRP A 161 -17.77 -0.47 -10.06
N ASP A 162 -18.37 -1.51 -10.64
CA ASP A 162 -17.64 -2.46 -11.48
C ASP A 162 -17.00 -1.75 -12.69
N ALA A 163 -17.67 -0.76 -13.30
CA ALA A 163 -17.12 0.02 -14.40
C ALA A 163 -15.91 0.87 -13.96
N ILE A 164 -15.97 1.49 -12.79
CA ILE A 164 -14.84 2.21 -12.18
C ILE A 164 -13.67 1.27 -11.92
N ASN A 165 -13.93 0.08 -11.38
CA ASN A 165 -12.90 -0.92 -11.10
C ASN A 165 -12.24 -1.43 -12.38
N ILE A 166 -13.02 -1.74 -13.43
CA ILE A 166 -12.46 -2.12 -14.74
C ILE A 166 -11.54 -1.02 -15.25
N LYS A 167 -11.98 0.25 -15.22
CA LYS A 167 -11.16 1.39 -15.65
C LYS A 167 -9.87 1.51 -14.82
N MET A 168 -9.96 1.35 -13.49
CA MET A 168 -8.79 1.42 -12.61
C MET A 168 -7.79 0.29 -12.90
N LEU A 169 -8.27 -0.96 -12.96
CA LEU A 169 -7.41 -2.13 -13.18
C LEU A 169 -6.74 -2.13 -14.55
N THR A 170 -7.46 -1.69 -15.59
CA THR A 170 -6.95 -1.60 -16.97
C THR A 170 -6.03 -0.40 -17.19
N GLY A 171 -6.25 0.71 -16.46
CA GLY A 171 -5.39 1.90 -16.51
C GLY A 171 -4.15 1.81 -15.63
N HIS A 172 -4.15 0.95 -14.61
CA HIS A 172 -3.01 0.72 -13.73
C HIS A 172 -1.93 -0.13 -14.42
N GLU A 173 -0.65 0.21 -14.22
CA GLU A 173 0.50 -0.57 -14.68
C GLU A 173 1.40 -0.94 -13.50
N TYR A 174 1.91 -2.17 -13.52
CA TYR A 174 2.98 -2.57 -12.60
C TYR A 174 4.35 -2.14 -13.14
N PHE A 175 5.27 -1.77 -12.24
CA PHE A 175 6.57 -1.21 -12.58
C PHE A 175 7.68 -2.26 -12.59
N THR A 176 7.71 -3.17 -11.61
CA THR A 176 8.76 -4.19 -11.47
C THR A 176 8.62 -5.30 -12.51
N THR A 177 9.71 -6.00 -12.83
CA THR A 177 9.66 -7.17 -13.72
C THR A 177 8.69 -8.23 -13.20
N PHE A 178 8.70 -8.51 -11.89
CA PHE A 178 7.78 -9.44 -11.26
C PHE A 178 6.32 -8.95 -11.37
N GLY A 179 6.07 -7.68 -11.10
CA GLY A 179 4.75 -7.07 -11.24
C GLY A 179 4.20 -7.23 -12.67
N LYS A 180 5.01 -6.89 -13.67
CA LYS A 180 4.64 -7.00 -15.09
C LYS A 180 4.40 -8.44 -15.55
N GLN A 181 5.21 -9.39 -15.08
CA GLN A 181 5.15 -10.77 -15.58
C GLN A 181 4.18 -11.67 -14.81
N ILE A 182 3.99 -11.42 -13.51
CA ILE A 182 3.25 -12.30 -12.61
C ILE A 182 1.98 -11.61 -12.10
N LEU A 183 2.10 -10.42 -11.49
CA LEU A 183 0.93 -9.73 -10.90
C LEU A 183 -0.06 -9.31 -11.97
N GLN A 184 0.42 -8.80 -13.11
CA GLN A 184 -0.41 -8.43 -14.24
C GLN A 184 -1.27 -9.59 -14.75
N LYS A 185 -0.70 -10.80 -14.86
CA LYS A 185 -1.45 -11.99 -15.31
C LYS A 185 -2.60 -12.31 -14.37
N LYS A 186 -2.37 -12.23 -13.06
CA LYS A 186 -3.42 -12.47 -12.06
C LYS A 186 -4.45 -11.34 -12.04
N LYS A 187 -4.02 -10.08 -12.18
CA LYS A 187 -4.90 -8.92 -12.32
C LYS A 187 -5.85 -9.06 -13.51
N ASN A 188 -5.35 -9.58 -14.65
CA ASN A 188 -6.18 -9.82 -15.84
C ASN A 188 -7.32 -10.81 -15.56
N LEU A 189 -7.11 -11.84 -14.75
CA LEU A 189 -8.19 -12.75 -14.34
C LEU A 189 -9.29 -12.04 -13.55
N ASN A 190 -8.93 -11.04 -12.73
CA ASN A 190 -9.91 -10.24 -12.01
C ASN A 190 -10.66 -9.28 -12.95
N ILE A 191 -9.98 -8.70 -13.94
CA ILE A 191 -10.61 -7.89 -14.99
C ILE A 191 -11.65 -8.72 -15.76
N GLU A 192 -11.29 -9.93 -16.19
CA GLU A 192 -12.20 -10.84 -16.90
C GLU A 192 -13.46 -11.17 -16.08
N LYS A 193 -13.29 -11.47 -14.79
CA LYS A 193 -14.42 -11.73 -13.87
C LYS A 193 -15.36 -10.54 -13.74
N LEU A 194 -14.83 -9.31 -13.70
CA LEU A 194 -15.66 -8.10 -13.63
C LEU A 194 -16.41 -7.88 -14.95
N ILE A 195 -15.75 -8.07 -16.10
CA ILE A 195 -16.37 -7.90 -17.42
C ILE A 195 -17.54 -8.88 -17.60
N GLN A 196 -17.41 -10.12 -17.12
CA GLN A 196 -18.49 -11.12 -17.15
C GLN A 196 -19.75 -10.72 -16.36
N ARG A 197 -19.68 -9.72 -15.47
CA ARG A 197 -20.86 -9.19 -14.76
C ARG A 197 -21.70 -8.23 -15.61
N PHE A 198 -21.17 -7.78 -16.75
CA PHE A 198 -21.87 -6.90 -17.69
C PHE A 198 -22.57 -7.66 -18.83
N THR A 199 -22.26 -8.95 -18.97
CA THR A 199 -22.85 -9.86 -19.96
C THR A 199 -24.00 -10.63 -19.36
#